data_AF-K9PEI2-F1
#
_entry.id   AF-K9PEI2-F1
#
_cell.length_a   1.000
_cell.length_b   1.000
_cell.length_c   1.000
_cell.angle_alpha   90.00
_cell.angle_beta   90.00
_cell.angle_gamma   90.00
#
_symmetry.space_group_name_H-M   'P 1'
#
loop_
_entity.id
_entity.type
_entity.pdbx_description
1 polymer ?
#
loop_
_entity_poly.entity_id
_entity_poly.type
_entity_poly.pdbx_seq_one_letter_code
_entity_poly.pdbx_strand_id
1 'polypeptide(L)'
;MTTPMHTVGFVYVLTNASMPDLVKVGLTSWLPEDRAKSLYTTSVPDAFEVAYRTITSWPQAVEQKSHHLLNENRVNPKREFFRVKVEEAINAARGVAD
;
A
#
# COMPACT_ATOMS: atom_id res chain seq x y z
N MET A 1 11.51 12.83 23.13
CA MET A 1 11.04 12.83 21.73
C MET A 1 12.03 11.99 20.95
N THR A 2 11.65 10.82 20.46
CA THR A 2 12.49 9.99 19.61
C THR A 2 12.42 10.52 18.18
N THR A 3 13.55 10.96 17.62
CA THR A 3 13.65 11.29 16.19
C THR A 3 13.25 10.07 15.38
N PRO A 4 12.29 10.17 14.44
CA PRO A 4 11.92 9.03 13.61
C PRO A 4 13.14 8.60 12.80
N MET A 5 13.49 7.32 12.89
CA MET A 5 14.66 6.76 12.22
C MET A 5 14.36 6.67 10.72
N HIS A 6 15.13 7.38 9.91
CA HIS A 6 15.02 7.29 8.45
C HIS A 6 15.35 5.88 7.99
N THR A 7 14.51 5.30 7.13
CA THR A 7 14.76 4.00 6.49
C THR A 7 14.35 4.10 5.04
N VAL A 8 15.20 3.68 4.11
CA VAL A 8 14.82 3.63 2.70
C VAL A 8 13.93 2.41 2.46
N GLY A 9 12.80 2.62 1.81
CA GLY A 9 11.87 1.55 1.44
C GLY A 9 10.84 2.02 0.42
N PHE A 10 9.88 1.15 0.14
CA PHE A 10 8.81 1.41 -0.82
C PHE A 10 7.47 1.53 -0.11
N VAL A 11 6.61 2.41 -0.65
CA VAL A 11 5.15 2.35 -0.48
C VAL A 11 4.54 1.92 -1.81
N TYR A 12 3.56 1.03 -1.76
CA TYR A 12 2.96 0.41 -2.94
C TYR A 12 1.44 0.39 -2.89
N VAL A 13 0.84 0.27 -4.08
CA VAL A 13 -0.57 -0.04 -4.29
C VAL A 13 -0.65 -1.38 -5.01
N LEU A 14 -1.36 -2.35 -4.44
CA LEU A 14 -1.62 -3.64 -5.06
C LEU A 14 -3.09 -3.80 -5.45
N THR A 15 -3.30 -4.51 -6.55
CA THR A 15 -4.61 -4.97 -7.05
C THR A 15 -4.65 -6.49 -7.10
N ASN A 16 -5.86 -7.05 -7.16
CA ASN A 16 -6.09 -8.47 -7.28
C ASN A 16 -7.33 -8.70 -8.17
N ALA A 17 -7.23 -9.54 -9.19
CA ALA A 17 -8.31 -9.73 -10.18
C ALA A 17 -9.61 -10.25 -9.55
N SER A 18 -9.52 -11.08 -8.52
CA SER A 18 -10.65 -11.56 -7.72
C SER A 18 -11.18 -10.57 -6.69
N MET A 19 -10.56 -9.39 -6.55
CA MET A 19 -11.00 -8.33 -5.63
C MET A 19 -11.20 -7.00 -6.38
N PRO A 20 -12.19 -6.92 -7.29
CA PRO A 20 -12.46 -5.69 -8.03
C PRO A 20 -12.81 -4.54 -7.08
N ASP A 21 -12.38 -3.33 -7.45
CA ASP A 21 -12.53 -2.08 -6.69
C ASP A 21 -11.92 -2.10 -5.28
N LEU A 22 -11.07 -3.09 -4.97
CA LEU A 22 -10.37 -3.21 -3.70
C LEU A 22 -8.86 -3.17 -3.93
N VAL A 23 -8.22 -2.19 -3.30
CA VAL A 23 -6.77 -2.01 -3.40
C VAL A 23 -6.12 -2.17 -2.03
N LYS A 24 -4.91 -2.76 -2.02
CA LYS A 24 -4.05 -2.78 -0.83
C LYS A 24 -3.03 -1.66 -0.93
N VAL A 25 -2.89 -0.86 0.12
CA VAL A 25 -1.79 0.10 0.26
C VAL A 25 -0.90 -0.34 1.41
N GLY A 26 0.40 -0.50 1.17
CA GLY A 26 1.32 -0.92 2.23
C GLY A 26 2.76 -0.54 1.91
N LEU A 27 3.67 -0.91 2.81
CA LEU A 27 5.10 -0.67 2.67
C LEU A 27 5.95 -1.95 2.68
N THR A 28 7.20 -1.83 2.22
CA THR A 28 8.23 -2.87 2.33
C THR A 28 9.64 -2.28 2.24
N SER A 29 10.62 -2.93 2.85
CA SER A 29 12.06 -2.65 2.65
C SER A 29 12.66 -3.40 1.45
N TRP A 30 11.90 -4.31 0.86
CA TRP A 30 12.26 -5.12 -0.32
C TRP A 30 11.57 -4.59 -1.57
N LEU A 31 11.65 -5.30 -2.69
CA LEU A 31 10.85 -4.96 -3.87
C LEU A 31 9.35 -5.23 -3.58
N PRO A 32 8.43 -4.31 -3.94
CA PRO A 32 6.99 -4.53 -3.83
C PRO A 32 6.48 -5.78 -4.54
N GLU A 33 7.14 -6.19 -5.62
CA GLU A 33 6.85 -7.42 -6.37
C GLU A 33 7.10 -8.66 -5.52
N ASP A 34 8.16 -8.67 -4.71
CA ASP A 34 8.44 -9.78 -3.77
C ASP A 34 7.39 -9.80 -2.65
N ARG A 35 6.94 -8.62 -2.20
CA ARG A 35 5.87 -8.53 -1.22
C ARG A 35 4.53 -9.01 -1.78
N ALA A 36 4.21 -8.65 -3.03
CA ALA A 36 3.01 -9.11 -3.73
C ALA A 36 2.99 -10.64 -3.83
N LYS A 37 4.11 -11.26 -4.22
CA LYS A 37 4.28 -12.72 -4.23
C LYS A 37 4.12 -13.34 -2.84
N SER A 38 4.74 -12.76 -1.81
CA SER A 38 4.66 -13.25 -0.42
C SER A 38 3.23 -13.21 0.15
N LEU A 39 2.36 -12.34 -0.36
CA LEU A 39 0.97 -12.23 0.07
C LEU A 39 0.03 -13.24 -0.62
N TYR A 40 0.47 -13.86 -1.72
CA TYR A 40 -0.28 -14.92 -2.39
C TYR A 40 -0.16 -16.21 -1.58
N THR A 41 -1.24 -16.52 -0.86
CA THR A 41 -1.36 -17.67 0.04
C THR A 41 -2.66 -18.41 -0.28
N THR A 42 -2.88 -19.58 0.32
CA THR A 42 -4.07 -20.42 0.04
C THR A 42 -5.42 -19.74 0.26
N SER A 43 -5.46 -18.66 1.05
CA SER A 43 -6.66 -17.88 1.31
C SER A 43 -6.87 -16.71 0.33
N VAL A 44 -5.98 -16.52 -0.64
CA VAL A 44 -6.06 -15.47 -1.67
C VAL A 44 -6.28 -16.13 -3.03
N PRO A 45 -7.41 -15.88 -3.71
CA PRO A 45 -7.78 -16.58 -4.94
C PRO A 45 -6.83 -16.32 -6.12
N ASP A 46 -6.49 -15.05 -6.39
CA ASP A 46 -5.53 -14.67 -7.44
C ASP A 46 -4.27 -14.03 -6.85
N ALA A 47 -3.20 -13.93 -7.65
CA ALA A 47 -2.01 -13.19 -7.28
C ALA A 47 -2.28 -11.67 -7.19
N PHE A 48 -1.49 -10.98 -6.37
CA PHE A 48 -1.47 -9.53 -6.36
C PHE A 48 -0.56 -8.98 -7.47
N GLU A 49 -0.98 -7.89 -8.10
CA GLU A 49 -0.18 -7.12 -9.04
C GLU A 49 0.20 -5.77 -8.43
N VAL A 50 1.41 -5.29 -8.74
CA VAL A 50 1.87 -3.96 -8.31
C VAL A 50 1.35 -2.92 -9.31
N ALA A 51 0.28 -2.23 -8.94
CA ALA A 51 -0.26 -1.15 -9.76
C ALA A 51 0.59 0.12 -9.66
N TYR A 52 1.23 0.35 -8.52
CA TYR A 52 2.14 1.47 -8.31
C TYR A 52 3.11 1.19 -7.17
N ARG A 53 4.28 1.80 -7.24
CA ARG A 53 5.24 1.89 -6.13
C ARG A 53 6.04 3.17 -6.19
N THR A 54 6.42 3.69 -5.03
CA THR A 54 7.38 4.79 -4.90
C THR A 54 8.40 4.47 -3.83
N ILE A 55 9.64 4.94 -4.02
CA ILE A 55 10.72 4.83 -3.05
C ILE A 55 10.78 6.09 -2.19
N THR A 56 11.08 5.93 -0.90
CA THR A 56 11.17 7.05 0.04
C THR A 56 12.08 6.69 1.21
N SER A 57 12.65 7.71 1.86
CA SER A 57 13.36 7.58 3.14
C SER A 57 12.42 7.56 4.35
N TRP A 58 11.10 7.67 4.12
CA TRP A 58 10.05 7.74 5.14
C TRP A 58 8.85 6.80 4.88
N PRO A 59 9.05 5.52 4.54
CA PRO A 59 7.98 4.63 4.07
C PRO A 59 6.83 4.50 5.07
N GLN A 60 7.11 4.46 6.38
CA GLN A 60 6.08 4.40 7.41
C GLN A 60 5.21 5.67 7.45
N ALA A 61 5.82 6.85 7.38
CA ALA A 61 5.08 8.11 7.38
C ALA A 61 4.22 8.25 6.10
N VAL A 62 4.79 7.86 4.97
CA VAL A 62 4.09 7.87 3.68
C VAL A 62 2.89 6.93 3.69
N GLU A 63 3.07 5.69 4.14
CA GLU A 63 1.99 4.71 4.27
C GLU A 63 0.89 5.19 5.22
N GLN A 64 1.25 5.65 6.42
CA GLN A 64 0.27 6.09 7.42
C GLN A 64 -0.57 7.27 6.91
N LYS A 65 0.04 8.26 6.26
CA LYS A 65 -0.71 9.37 5.68
C LYS A 65 -1.58 8.91 4.50
N SER A 66 -1.09 7.97 3.67
CA SER A 66 -1.93 7.35 2.62
C SER A 66 -3.15 6.66 3.22
N HIS A 67 -2.96 5.89 4.30
CA HIS A 67 -4.03 5.21 5.03
C HIS A 67 -5.03 6.19 5.65
N HIS A 68 -4.55 7.33 6.17
CA HIS A 68 -5.40 8.38 6.72
C HIS A 68 -6.27 9.02 5.63
N LEU A 69 -5.68 9.38 4.49
CA LEU A 69 -6.39 9.96 3.35
C LEU A 69 -7.47 9.03 2.79
N LEU A 70 -7.24 7.72 2.84
CA LEU A 70 -8.17 6.70 2.33
C LEU A 70 -9.11 6.14 3.40
N ASN A 71 -9.07 6.65 4.63
CA ASN A 71 -9.68 5.99 5.79
C ASN A 71 -11.20 5.82 5.67
N GLU A 72 -11.90 6.76 5.06
CA GLU A 72 -13.35 6.66 4.82
C GLU A 72 -13.74 5.46 3.96
N ASN A 73 -12.82 4.99 3.11
CA ASN A 73 -13.01 3.85 2.22
C ASN A 73 -12.36 2.57 2.74
N ARG A 74 -11.83 2.56 3.97
CA ARG A 74 -11.18 1.39 4.55
C ARG A 74 -12.21 0.29 4.87
N VAL A 75 -12.03 -0.89 4.29
CA VAL A 75 -13.00 -1.99 4.43
C VAL A 75 -12.96 -2.65 5.81
N ASN A 76 -11.78 -2.73 6.42
CA ASN A 76 -11.60 -3.27 7.76
C ASN A 76 -10.58 -2.41 8.51
N PRO A 77 -10.91 -1.84 9.68
CA PRO A 77 -9.98 -1.01 10.45
C PRO A 77 -8.62 -1.67 10.73
N LYS A 78 -8.60 -3.01 10.84
CA LYS A 78 -7.40 -3.81 11.13
C LYS A 78 -6.62 -4.25 9.89
N ARG A 79 -7.08 -3.90 8.68
CA ARG A 79 -6.45 -4.29 7.41
C ARG A 79 -6.25 -3.07 6.51
N GLU A 80 -5.30 -3.19 5.61
CA GLU A 80 -4.86 -2.07 4.77
C GLU A 80 -5.49 -2.16 3.37
N PHE A 81 -6.78 -2.48 3.32
CA PHE A 81 -7.56 -2.60 2.09
C PHE A 81 -8.61 -1.51 2.01
N PHE A 82 -8.72 -0.89 0.85
CA PHE A 82 -9.53 0.30 0.62
C PHE A 82 -10.39 0.09 -0.63
N ARG A 83 -11.67 0.45 -0.54
CA ARG A 83 -12.61 0.36 -1.66
C ARG A 83 -12.60 1.67 -2.45
N VAL A 84 -11.57 1.83 -3.29
CA VAL A 84 -11.33 3.02 -4.11
C VAL A 84 -10.81 2.62 -5.48
N LYS A 85 -10.86 3.56 -6.44
CA LYS A 85 -10.17 3.37 -7.71
C LYS A 85 -8.66 3.34 -7.50
N VAL A 86 -7.96 2.57 -8.35
CA VAL A 86 -6.49 2.47 -8.30
C VAL A 86 -5.83 3.84 -8.35
N GLU A 87 -6.30 4.74 -9.22
CA GLU A 87 -5.77 6.10 -9.36
C GLU A 87 -5.86 6.93 -8.07
N GLU A 88 -6.94 6.78 -7.30
CA GLU A 88 -7.11 7.48 -6.02
C GLU A 88 -6.09 6.99 -4.99
N ALA A 89 -5.86 5.69 -4.92
CA ALA A 89 -4.83 5.12 -4.04
C ALA A 89 -3.40 5.50 -4.48
N ILE A 90 -3.15 5.60 -5.79
CA ILE A 90 -1.87 6.10 -6.33
C ILE A 90 -1.66 7.55 -5.91
N ASN A 91 -2.68 8.40 -6.05
CA ASN A 91 -2.58 9.81 -5.66
C ASN A 91 -2.31 9.95 -4.16
N ALA A 92 -2.97 9.14 -3.32
CA ALA A 92 -2.71 9.11 -1.88
C ALA A 92 -1.27 8.67 -1.56
N ALA A 93 -0.73 7.67 -2.25
CA ALA A 93 0.64 7.20 -2.05
C ALA A 93 1.71 8.15 -2.62
N ARG A 94 1.37 8.88 -3.70
CA ARG A 94 2.28 9.81 -4.38
C ARG A 94 2.34 11.17 -3.70
N GLY A 95 1.21 11.81 -3.40
CA GLY A 95 1.12 13.18 -2.85
C GLY A 95 1.67 13.35 -1.41
N VAL A 96 2.39 12.34 -0.95
CA VAL A 96 3.03 12.27 0.37
C VAL A 96 4.54 12.06 0.25
N ALA A 97 5.04 11.64 -0.91
CA ALA A 97 6.46 11.37 -1.13
C ALA A 97 7.27 12.64 -1.49
N ASP A 98 6.60 13.79 -1.65
CA ASP A 98 7.19 15.12 -1.82
C ASP A 98 7.41 15.85 -0.47
#